data_AF-A0A7J2XWX1-F1
#
_entry.id   AF-A0A7J2XWX1-F1
#
_cell.length_a   1.000
_cell.length_b   1.000
_cell.length_c   1.000
_cell.angle_alpha   90.00
_cell.angle_beta   90.00
_cell.angle_gamma   90.00
#
_symmetry.space_group_name_H-M   'P 1'
#
loop_
_entity.id
_entity.type
_entity.pdbx_description
1 polymer ?
#
loop_
_entity_poly.entity_id
_entity_poly.type
_entity_poly.pdbx_seq_one_letter_code
_entity_poly.pdbx_strand_id
1 'polypeptide(L)'
;MKGLIILLLSIISIYSAFGSYLSEMELIWETSKKIDVLRNEINYLSIKADLRREAIAPLVLRLFSYSKEGDSIKIFFTGDEIWSGDLKGLNFTYDLENFGRIRFKLEDSRIVSEIEGMPYRYTLKSFYEEELAYVVQDTLDIIGRIEKAIERDKANISALENKLRDLSANPFLPLFLLAPLFSIAVQFLILRELDEEVARKYLGVLANPYISIPSVALYTSFLYLTLTFHSGSLMPLHVISVLYILTSISSMISPIIYIYEKIIE
;
A
#
# COMPACT_ATOMS: atom_id res chain seq x y z
N MET A 1 -1.31 48.06 -20.11
CA MET A 1 -0.13 47.21 -20.44
C MET A 1 0.48 46.53 -19.22
N LYS A 2 0.92 47.23 -18.16
CA LYS A 2 1.56 46.60 -16.98
C LYS A 2 0.67 45.55 -16.28
N GLY A 3 -0.61 45.87 -16.02
CA GLY A 3 -1.57 44.93 -15.40
C GLY A 3 -1.86 43.68 -16.25
N LEU A 4 -1.79 43.80 -17.58
CA LEU A 4 -1.98 42.68 -18.52
C LEU A 4 -0.77 41.72 -18.53
N ILE A 5 0.45 42.25 -18.40
CA ILE A 5 1.67 41.44 -18.27
C ILE A 5 1.69 40.72 -16.91
N ILE A 6 1.25 41.39 -15.84
CA ILE A 6 1.11 40.78 -14.51
C ILE A 6 0.06 39.66 -14.54
N LEU A 7 -1.08 39.85 -15.21
CA LEU A 7 -2.09 38.80 -15.42
C LEU A 7 -1.47 37.57 -16.10
N LEU A 8 -0.74 37.79 -17.19
CA LEU A 8 -0.20 36.71 -18.02
C LEU A 8 0.86 35.91 -17.25
N LEU A 9 1.76 36.57 -16.52
CA LEU A 9 2.76 35.92 -15.67
C LEU A 9 2.12 35.16 -14.50
N SER A 10 1.04 35.69 -13.93
CA SER A 10 0.29 35.03 -12.86
C SER A 10 -0.40 33.76 -13.36
N ILE A 11 -1.05 33.83 -14.54
CA ILE A 11 -1.67 32.69 -15.21
C ILE A 11 -0.62 31.62 -15.51
N ILE A 12 0.51 31.98 -16.11
CA ILE A 12 1.60 31.03 -16.43
C ILE A 12 2.12 30.34 -15.15
N SER A 13 2.32 31.09 -14.07
CA SER A 13 2.79 30.56 -12.80
C SER A 13 1.78 29.58 -12.18
N ILE A 14 0.49 29.91 -12.26
CA ILE A 14 -0.60 29.02 -11.82
C ILE A 14 -0.60 27.74 -12.67
N TYR A 15 -0.66 27.84 -13.99
CA TYR A 15 -0.67 26.67 -14.89
C TYR A 15 0.59 25.79 -14.73
N SER A 16 1.77 26.39 -14.49
CA SER A 16 3.00 25.65 -14.21
C SER A 16 2.92 24.88 -12.89
N ALA A 17 2.33 25.46 -11.85
CA ALA A 17 2.10 24.79 -10.56
C ALA A 17 1.06 23.66 -10.66
N PHE A 18 0.03 23.82 -11.51
CA PHE A 18 -0.92 22.76 -11.84
C PHE A 18 -0.25 21.59 -12.56
N GLY A 19 0.65 21.87 -13.51
CA GLY A 19 1.39 20.84 -14.24
C GLY A 19 2.30 19.98 -13.35
N SER A 20 3.04 20.61 -12.41
CA SER A 20 3.87 19.88 -11.45
C SER A 20 3.04 19.03 -10.50
N TYR A 21 1.89 19.53 -10.04
CA TYR A 21 0.97 18.80 -9.17
C TYR A 21 0.37 17.57 -9.84
N LEU A 22 0.01 17.66 -11.13
CA LEU A 22 -0.53 16.52 -11.88
C LEU A 22 0.48 15.36 -11.92
N SER A 23 1.75 15.67 -12.19
CA SER A 23 2.82 14.67 -12.20
C SER A 23 3.03 14.03 -10.82
N GLU A 24 2.95 14.82 -9.74
CA GLU A 24 3.03 14.28 -8.39
C GLU A 24 1.84 13.37 -8.04
N MET A 25 0.61 13.74 -8.43
CA MET A 25 -0.57 12.90 -8.23
C MET A 25 -0.49 11.57 -8.99
N GLU A 26 0.03 11.59 -10.22
CA GLU A 26 0.30 10.39 -11.00
C GLU A 26 1.32 9.48 -10.30
N LEU A 27 2.41 10.04 -9.79
CA LEU A 27 3.42 9.30 -9.03
C LEU A 27 2.85 8.68 -7.74
N ILE A 28 2.01 9.42 -7.01
CA ILE A 28 1.34 8.92 -5.81
C ILE A 28 0.39 7.76 -6.19
N TRP A 29 -0.40 7.92 -7.25
CA TRP A 29 -1.31 6.88 -7.73
C TRP A 29 -0.58 5.61 -8.14
N GLU A 30 0.48 5.73 -8.96
CA GLU A 30 1.30 4.60 -9.36
C GLU A 30 1.92 3.90 -8.14
N THR A 31 2.43 4.67 -7.18
CA THR A 31 3.05 4.14 -5.96
C THR A 31 2.03 3.39 -5.12
N SER A 32 0.83 3.95 -4.92
CA SER A 32 -0.28 3.28 -4.23
C SER A 32 -0.69 1.99 -4.94
N LYS A 33 -0.80 2.00 -6.28
CA LYS A 33 -1.15 0.80 -7.05
C LYS A 33 -0.10 -0.29 -6.96
N LYS A 34 1.18 0.09 -6.98
CA LYS A 34 2.30 -0.85 -6.76
C LYS A 34 2.21 -1.50 -5.38
N ILE A 35 1.90 -0.72 -4.34
CA ILE A 35 1.68 -1.26 -2.98
C ILE A 35 0.51 -2.26 -2.96
N ASP A 36 -0.63 -1.92 -3.55
CA ASP A 36 -1.80 -2.82 -3.58
C ASP A 36 -1.50 -4.14 -4.30
N VAL A 37 -0.82 -4.08 -5.44
CA VAL A 37 -0.41 -5.26 -6.21
C VAL A 37 0.55 -6.13 -5.38
N LEU A 38 1.57 -5.54 -4.77
CA LEU A 38 2.51 -6.27 -3.92
C LEU A 38 1.84 -6.89 -2.70
N ARG A 39 0.88 -6.20 -2.06
CA ARG A 39 0.11 -6.76 -0.94
C ARG A 39 -0.70 -7.99 -1.36
N ASN A 40 -1.33 -7.94 -2.53
CA ASN A 40 -2.06 -9.07 -3.08
C ASN A 40 -1.13 -10.23 -3.46
N GLU A 41 0.03 -9.92 -4.04
CA GLU A 41 1.05 -10.91 -4.39
C GLU A 41 1.60 -11.61 -3.14
N ILE A 42 1.94 -10.85 -2.09
CA ILE A 42 2.35 -11.41 -0.78
C ILE A 42 1.28 -12.33 -0.22
N ASN A 43 0.00 -11.92 -0.25
CA ASN A 43 -1.09 -12.74 0.24
C ASN A 43 -1.20 -14.06 -0.55
N TYR A 44 -1.16 -13.97 -1.88
CA TYR A 44 -1.16 -15.15 -2.76
C TYR A 44 0.02 -16.08 -2.49
N LEU A 45 1.23 -15.53 -2.38
CA LEU A 45 2.45 -16.29 -2.11
C LEU A 45 2.43 -16.93 -0.72
N SER A 46 1.91 -16.23 0.29
CA SER A 46 1.75 -16.77 1.65
C SER A 46 0.83 -17.98 1.66
N ILE A 47 -0.36 -17.86 1.04
CA ILE A 47 -1.31 -18.97 0.91
C ILE A 47 -0.66 -20.14 0.16
N LYS A 48 0.10 -19.87 -0.90
CA LYS A 48 0.79 -20.90 -1.68
C LYS A 48 1.88 -21.61 -0.88
N ALA A 49 2.60 -20.90 -0.01
CA ALA A 49 3.58 -21.48 0.89
C ALA A 49 2.89 -22.36 1.94
N ASP A 50 1.79 -21.90 2.54
CA ASP A 50 1.01 -22.66 3.51
C ASP A 50 0.46 -23.97 2.91
N LEU A 51 -0.14 -23.90 1.72
CA LEU A 51 -0.63 -25.09 1.01
C LEU A 51 0.48 -26.10 0.74
N ARG A 52 1.69 -25.63 0.41
CA ARG A 52 2.85 -26.52 0.20
C ARG A 52 3.31 -27.15 1.50
N ARG A 53 3.39 -26.38 2.60
CA ARG A 53 3.73 -26.91 3.93
C ARG A 53 2.72 -27.98 4.36
N GLU A 54 1.43 -27.70 4.18
CA GLU A 54 0.37 -28.64 4.51
C GLU A 54 0.48 -29.94 3.68
N ALA A 55 0.75 -29.82 2.38
CA ALA A 55 0.88 -30.98 1.49
C ALA A 55 2.05 -31.91 1.87
N ILE A 56 3.17 -31.35 2.35
CA ILE A 56 4.35 -32.14 2.73
C ILE A 56 4.39 -32.53 4.22
N ALA A 57 3.51 -31.97 5.05
CA ALA A 57 3.49 -32.21 6.49
C ALA A 57 3.53 -33.70 6.88
N PRO A 58 2.72 -34.59 6.26
CA PRO A 58 2.80 -36.02 6.55
C PRO A 58 4.14 -36.66 6.16
N LEU A 59 4.81 -36.15 5.13
CA LEU A 59 6.10 -36.66 4.65
C LEU A 59 7.24 -36.21 5.57
N VAL A 60 7.24 -34.95 5.98
CA VAL A 60 8.19 -34.39 6.95
C VAL A 60 8.20 -35.21 8.23
N LEU A 61 7.02 -35.55 8.76
CA LEU A 61 6.92 -36.35 9.99
C LEU A 61 7.54 -37.75 9.85
N ARG A 62 7.59 -38.33 8.65
CA ARG A 62 8.21 -39.65 8.38
C ARG A 62 9.72 -39.61 8.25
N LEU A 63 10.31 -38.41 8.17
CA LEU A 63 11.76 -38.23 8.16
C LEU A 63 12.36 -38.24 9.58
N PHE A 64 11.51 -38.18 10.61
CA PHE A 64 11.96 -38.36 11.98
C PHE A 64 12.04 -39.83 12.33
N SER A 65 13.12 -40.17 13.03
CA SER A 65 13.33 -41.51 13.58
C SER A 65 13.88 -41.41 14.99
N TYR A 66 13.89 -42.53 15.70
CA TYR A 66 14.49 -42.60 17.02
C TYR A 66 15.40 -43.83 17.17
N SER A 67 16.37 -43.73 18.07
CA SER A 67 17.12 -44.88 18.59
C SER A 67 16.93 -44.96 20.09
N LYS A 68 16.78 -46.18 20.62
CA LYS A 68 16.60 -46.42 22.05
C LYS A 68 17.65 -47.41 22.55
N GLU A 69 18.40 -46.99 23.57
CA GLU A 69 19.38 -47.81 24.27
C GLU A 69 19.11 -47.74 25.78
N GLY A 70 18.52 -48.82 26.33
CA GLY A 70 18.06 -48.82 27.72
C GLY A 70 16.97 -47.76 27.96
N ASP A 71 17.22 -46.85 28.89
CA ASP A 71 16.34 -45.71 29.21
C ASP A 71 16.65 -44.44 28.39
N SER A 72 17.76 -44.43 27.64
CA SER A 72 18.16 -43.33 26.78
C SER A 72 17.49 -43.42 25.41
N ILE A 73 17.03 -42.28 24.90
CA ILE A 73 16.48 -42.14 23.55
C ILE A 73 17.16 -40.99 22.82
N LYS A 74 17.41 -41.21 21.53
CA LYS A 74 17.89 -40.22 20.57
C LYS A 74 16.84 -40.04 19.49
N ILE A 75 16.58 -38.80 19.09
CA ILE A 75 15.71 -38.46 17.97
C ILE A 75 16.57 -37.91 16.85
N PHE A 76 16.26 -38.34 15.63
CA PHE A 76 16.97 -37.96 14.42
C PHE A 76 16.02 -37.33 13.41
N PHE A 77 16.51 -36.39 12.63
CA PHE A 77 15.88 -35.88 11.42
C PHE A 77 16.81 -36.19 10.25
N THR A 78 16.34 -36.94 9.25
CA THR A 78 17.15 -37.32 8.08
C THR A 78 18.52 -37.94 8.42
N GLY A 79 18.61 -38.63 9.55
CA GLY A 79 19.84 -39.25 10.06
C GLY A 79 20.69 -38.40 11.00
N ASP A 80 20.43 -37.10 11.11
CA ASP A 80 21.14 -36.20 12.02
C ASP A 80 20.48 -36.17 13.40
N GLU A 81 21.26 -36.31 14.47
CA GLU A 81 20.76 -36.25 15.86
C GLU A 81 20.29 -34.83 16.17
N ILE A 82 18.99 -34.67 16.45
CA ILE A 82 18.40 -33.37 16.83
C ILE A 82 18.15 -33.27 18.33
N TRP A 83 18.10 -34.40 19.03
CA TRP A 83 17.85 -34.45 20.47
C TRP A 83 18.29 -35.79 21.07
N SER A 84 18.77 -35.76 22.31
CA SER A 84 19.06 -36.95 23.12
C SER A 84 18.75 -36.73 24.59
N GLY A 85 18.31 -37.79 25.28
CA GLY A 85 17.97 -37.74 26.69
C GLY A 85 17.18 -38.96 27.19
N ASP A 86 16.59 -38.84 28.38
CA ASP A 86 15.83 -39.92 28.99
C ASP A 86 14.43 -40.05 28.40
N LEU A 87 13.96 -41.28 28.18
CA LEU A 87 12.63 -41.55 27.63
C LEU A 87 11.49 -40.96 28.48
N LYS A 88 11.66 -40.95 29.83
CA LYS A 88 10.68 -40.39 30.77
C LYS A 88 10.57 -38.86 30.68
N GLY A 89 11.61 -38.19 30.17
CA GLY A 89 11.68 -36.75 30.00
C GLY A 89 11.40 -36.27 28.57
N LEU A 90 10.97 -37.15 27.67
CA LEU A 90 10.75 -36.82 26.27
C LEU A 90 9.57 -35.85 26.09
N ASN A 91 9.89 -34.56 26.03
CA ASN A 91 8.97 -33.49 25.67
C ASN A 91 9.80 -32.28 25.17
N PHE A 92 9.94 -32.14 23.85
CA PHE A 92 10.65 -31.02 23.26
C PHE A 92 10.03 -30.59 21.93
N THR A 93 10.34 -29.37 21.51
CA THR A 93 9.94 -28.83 20.21
C THR A 93 11.18 -28.57 19.36
N TYR A 94 11.15 -29.03 18.12
CA TYR A 94 12.16 -28.77 17.09
C TYR A 94 11.61 -27.76 16.09
N ASP A 95 12.40 -26.74 15.76
CA ASP A 95 12.04 -25.76 14.73
C ASP A 95 12.71 -26.16 13.42
N LEU A 96 11.91 -26.64 12.46
CA LEU A 96 12.40 -27.04 11.15
C LEU A 96 12.34 -25.85 10.18
N GLU A 97 13.50 -25.47 9.64
CA GLU A 97 13.64 -24.33 8.74
C GLU A 97 12.68 -24.42 7.53
N ASN A 98 12.04 -23.30 7.18
CA ASN A 98 11.06 -23.17 6.09
C ASN A 98 9.82 -24.08 6.23
N PHE A 99 9.63 -24.72 7.39
CA PHE A 99 8.47 -25.58 7.68
C PHE A 99 7.69 -25.12 8.92
N GLY A 100 8.35 -25.06 10.07
CA GLY A 100 7.73 -24.73 11.35
C GLY A 100 8.06 -25.73 12.46
N ARG A 101 7.30 -25.64 13.54
CA ARG A 101 7.60 -26.30 14.81
C ARG A 101 6.98 -27.68 14.94
N ILE A 102 7.78 -28.63 15.40
CA ILE A 102 7.43 -30.04 15.54
C ILE A 102 7.65 -30.44 16.99
N ARG A 103 6.59 -30.84 17.67
CA ARG A 103 6.64 -31.26 19.07
C ARG A 103 6.75 -32.78 19.15
N PHE A 104 7.63 -33.25 20.03
CA PHE A 104 7.85 -34.66 20.32
C PHE A 104 7.43 -34.95 21.75
N LYS A 105 6.69 -36.04 21.95
CA LYS A 105 6.23 -36.49 23.26
C LYS A 105 6.12 -38.00 23.33
N LEU A 106 6.08 -38.52 24.55
CA LEU A 106 5.72 -39.92 24.82
C LEU A 106 4.20 -40.02 25.07
N GLU A 107 3.50 -40.84 24.30
CA GLU A 107 2.06 -41.08 24.41
C GLU A 107 1.79 -42.59 24.28
N ASP A 108 1.09 -43.20 25.25
CA ASP A 108 0.79 -44.64 25.27
C ASP A 108 2.01 -45.55 25.01
N SER A 109 3.16 -45.21 25.61
CA SER A 109 4.46 -45.88 25.42
C SER A 109 5.03 -45.80 23.99
N ARG A 110 4.53 -44.89 23.16
CA ARG A 110 4.99 -44.62 21.80
C ARG A 110 5.55 -43.19 21.71
N ILE A 111 6.59 -43.01 20.92
CA ILE A 111 7.11 -41.68 20.62
C ILE A 111 6.29 -41.09 19.50
N VAL A 112 5.69 -39.93 19.74
CA VAL A 112 4.80 -39.24 18.81
C VAL A 112 5.37 -37.87 18.49
N SER A 113 5.40 -37.54 17.21
CA SER A 113 5.62 -36.18 16.70
C SER A 113 4.31 -35.58 16.22
N GLU A 114 4.10 -34.30 16.52
CA GLU A 114 2.98 -33.50 16.04
C GLU A 114 3.47 -32.14 15.53
N ILE A 115 2.80 -31.61 14.52
CA ILE A 115 3.13 -30.29 13.97
C ILE A 115 2.29 -29.24 14.71
N GLU A 116 2.93 -28.22 15.28
CA GLU A 116 2.20 -27.17 15.99
C GLU A 116 1.31 -26.39 15.01
N GLY A 117 0.02 -26.30 15.31
CA GLY A 117 -0.97 -25.59 14.48
C GLY A 117 -1.55 -26.39 13.31
N MET A 118 -1.16 -27.66 13.13
CA MET A 118 -1.73 -28.54 12.09
C MET A 118 -2.28 -29.84 12.68
N PRO A 119 -3.32 -30.45 12.08
CA PRO A 119 -3.93 -31.69 12.57
C PRO A 119 -3.13 -32.95 12.17
N TYR A 120 -1.79 -32.85 12.08
CA TYR A 120 -0.92 -33.95 11.67
C TYR A 120 -0.12 -34.48 12.84
N ARG A 121 -0.21 -35.79 13.03
CA ARG A 121 0.51 -36.54 14.07
C ARG A 121 1.08 -37.83 13.47
N TYR A 122 2.21 -38.26 14.00
CA TYR A 122 2.91 -39.44 13.53
C TYR A 122 3.62 -40.15 14.69
N THR A 123 3.54 -41.48 14.70
CA THR A 123 4.32 -42.31 15.62
C THR A 123 5.68 -42.59 14.98
N LEU A 124 6.76 -42.14 15.62
CA LEU A 124 8.12 -42.32 15.10
C LEU A 124 8.46 -43.81 15.02
N LYS A 125 9.29 -44.14 14.02
CA LYS A 125 9.88 -45.47 13.83
C LYS A 125 11.38 -45.41 14.16
N SER A 126 12.01 -46.57 14.27
CA SER A 126 13.46 -46.67 14.46
C SER A 126 14.28 -46.47 13.18
N PHE A 127 13.61 -46.19 12.06
CA PHE A 127 14.19 -45.87 10.77
C PHE A 127 13.39 -44.72 10.15
N TYR A 128 14.02 -43.94 9.27
CA TYR A 128 13.34 -42.92 8.48
C TYR A 128 13.27 -43.34 7.01
N GLU A 129 12.33 -42.76 6.27
CA GLU A 129 12.11 -43.06 4.85
C GLU A 129 13.03 -42.15 3.99
N GLU A 130 14.27 -42.57 3.77
CA GLU A 130 15.31 -41.79 3.06
C GLU A 130 14.89 -41.33 1.66
N GLU A 131 14.12 -42.16 0.94
CA GLU A 131 13.57 -41.83 -0.38
C GLU A 131 12.71 -40.55 -0.38
N LEU A 132 12.11 -40.20 0.76
CA LEU A 132 11.29 -39.00 0.91
C LEU A 132 12.13 -37.74 1.18
N ALA A 133 13.36 -37.89 1.66
CA ALA A 133 14.18 -36.77 2.12
C ALA A 133 14.42 -35.75 0.99
N TYR A 134 14.71 -36.24 -0.22
CA TYR A 134 14.91 -35.38 -1.38
C TYR A 134 13.66 -34.57 -1.75
N VAL A 135 12.48 -35.20 -1.76
CA VAL A 135 11.22 -34.54 -2.12
C VAL A 135 10.81 -33.50 -1.08
N VAL A 136 11.00 -33.82 0.20
CA VAL A 136 10.76 -32.89 1.30
C VAL A 136 11.71 -31.71 1.20
N GLN A 137 13.02 -31.95 1.04
CA GLN A 137 14.01 -30.89 0.96
C GLN A 137 13.75 -29.95 -0.22
N ASP A 138 13.49 -30.48 -1.42
CA ASP A 138 13.16 -29.66 -2.60
C ASP A 138 11.93 -28.78 -2.33
N THR A 139 10.91 -29.32 -1.66
CA THR A 139 9.72 -28.55 -1.33
C THR A 139 9.98 -27.48 -0.26
N LEU A 140 10.79 -27.79 0.76
CA LEU A 140 11.22 -26.81 1.77
C LEU A 140 12.04 -25.68 1.14
N ASP A 141 12.92 -25.99 0.18
CA ASP A 141 13.69 -24.99 -0.56
C ASP A 141 12.79 -24.10 -1.44
N ILE A 142 11.71 -24.66 -2.00
CA ILE A 142 10.69 -23.87 -2.70
C ILE A 142 9.96 -22.95 -1.72
N ILE A 143 9.54 -23.44 -0.56
CA ILE A 143 8.87 -22.64 0.46
C ILE A 143 9.79 -21.50 0.94
N GLY A 144 11.05 -21.80 1.25
CA GLY A 144 12.03 -20.78 1.66
C GLY A 144 12.31 -19.74 0.59
N ARG A 145 12.30 -20.12 -0.70
CA ARG A 145 12.35 -19.14 -1.82
C ARG A 145 11.13 -18.23 -1.86
N ILE A 146 9.93 -18.77 -1.60
CA ILE A 146 8.69 -17.99 -1.52
C ILE A 146 8.73 -17.03 -0.32
N GLU A 147 9.13 -17.49 0.86
CA GLU A 147 9.26 -16.64 2.05
C GLU A 147 10.27 -15.50 1.84
N LYS A 148 11.42 -15.78 1.22
CA LYS A 148 12.41 -14.75 0.86
C LYS A 148 11.84 -13.72 -0.14
N ALA A 149 11.00 -14.16 -1.07
CA ALA A 149 10.31 -13.24 -1.97
C ALA A 149 9.31 -12.36 -1.21
N ILE A 150 8.50 -12.95 -0.32
CA ILE A 150 7.57 -12.22 0.55
C ILE A 150 8.30 -11.16 1.39
N GLU A 151 9.41 -11.52 2.04
CA GLU A 151 10.17 -10.56 2.86
C GLU A 151 10.75 -9.42 2.04
N ARG A 152 11.23 -9.71 0.81
CA ARG A 152 11.66 -8.68 -0.13
C ARG A 152 10.50 -7.75 -0.51
N ASP A 153 9.32 -8.31 -0.80
CA ASP A 153 8.16 -7.52 -1.21
C ASP A 153 7.60 -6.69 -0.06
N LYS A 154 7.65 -7.19 1.19
CA LYS A 154 7.34 -6.40 2.38
C LYS A 154 8.29 -5.21 2.53
N ALA A 155 9.59 -5.43 2.37
CA ALA A 155 10.58 -4.35 2.40
C ALA A 155 10.33 -3.32 1.29
N ASN A 156 9.97 -3.78 0.08
CA ASN A 156 9.57 -2.92 -1.03
C ASN A 156 8.32 -2.10 -0.70
N ILE A 157 7.29 -2.71 -0.10
CA ILE A 157 6.08 -2.01 0.37
C ILE A 157 6.46 -0.92 1.36
N SER A 158 7.26 -1.22 2.38
CA SER A 158 7.68 -0.22 3.37
C SER A 158 8.44 0.94 2.73
N ALA A 159 9.29 0.68 1.74
CA ALA A 159 9.97 1.73 0.98
C ALA A 159 8.99 2.58 0.16
N LEU A 160 7.99 1.96 -0.48
CA LEU A 160 6.96 2.67 -1.24
C LEU A 160 6.02 3.47 -0.32
N GLU A 161 5.69 2.96 0.85
CA GLU A 161 4.88 3.67 1.87
C GLU A 161 5.62 4.92 2.38
N ASN A 162 6.93 4.81 2.64
CA ASN A 162 7.76 5.97 2.96
C ASN A 162 7.77 6.98 1.82
N LYS A 163 7.96 6.53 0.58
CA LYS A 163 7.90 7.40 -0.60
C LYS A 163 6.54 8.10 -0.73
N LEU A 164 5.44 7.39 -0.48
CA LEU A 164 4.09 7.94 -0.52
C LEU A 164 3.88 8.99 0.58
N ARG A 165 4.43 8.76 1.77
CA ARG A 165 4.43 9.73 2.87
C ARG A 165 5.25 10.98 2.55
N ASP A 166 6.40 10.83 1.91
CA ASP A 166 7.23 11.95 1.49
C ASP A 166 6.54 12.79 0.41
N LEU A 167 5.90 12.12 -0.56
CA LEU A 167 5.09 12.78 -1.60
C LEU A 167 3.87 13.50 -1.00
N SER A 168 3.22 12.92 0.02
CA SER A 168 2.07 13.54 0.64
C SER A 168 2.45 14.77 1.47
N ALA A 169 3.64 14.79 2.09
CA ALA A 169 4.17 15.90 2.89
C ALA A 169 4.64 17.11 2.05
N ASN A 170 4.43 17.11 0.73
CA ASN A 170 4.91 18.16 -0.15
C ASN A 170 4.21 19.51 0.13
N PRO A 171 4.96 20.59 0.43
CA PRO A 171 4.40 21.93 0.66
C PRO A 171 3.69 22.54 -0.55
N PHE A 172 3.90 22.01 -1.77
CA PHE A 172 3.17 22.45 -2.96
C PHE A 172 1.68 22.06 -2.94
N LEU A 173 1.28 21.07 -2.14
CA LEU A 173 -0.11 20.63 -2.01
C LEU A 173 -1.03 21.73 -1.42
N PRO A 174 -0.73 22.35 -0.26
CA PRO A 174 -1.52 23.48 0.23
C PRO A 174 -1.46 24.71 -0.68
N LEU A 175 -0.33 24.96 -1.37
CA LEU A 175 -0.23 26.02 -2.38
C LEU A 175 -1.17 25.78 -3.57
N PHE A 176 -1.30 24.53 -4.03
CA PHE A 176 -2.25 24.13 -5.06
C PHE A 176 -3.70 24.34 -4.62
N LEU A 177 -4.04 23.94 -3.38
CA LEU A 177 -5.38 24.15 -2.82
C LEU A 177 -5.76 25.64 -2.81
N LEU A 178 -4.80 26.54 -2.58
CA LEU A 178 -5.02 27.99 -2.56
C LEU A 178 -5.03 28.64 -3.95
N ALA A 179 -4.62 27.95 -5.01
CA ALA A 179 -4.50 28.52 -6.35
C ALA A 179 -5.80 29.16 -6.91
N PRO A 180 -7.01 28.58 -6.70
CA PRO A 180 -8.26 29.21 -7.12
C PRO A 180 -8.51 30.55 -6.40
N LEU A 181 -8.20 30.64 -5.10
CA LEU A 181 -8.36 31.88 -4.32
C LEU A 181 -7.37 32.96 -4.76
N PHE A 182 -6.11 32.57 -5.01
CA PHE A 182 -5.12 33.48 -5.57
C PHE A 182 -5.54 34.00 -6.95
N SER A 183 -6.08 33.13 -7.81
CA SER A 183 -6.59 33.53 -9.12
C SER A 183 -7.71 34.57 -9.02
N ILE A 184 -8.70 34.38 -8.12
CA ILE A 184 -9.78 35.34 -7.86
C ILE A 184 -9.21 36.69 -7.38
N ALA A 185 -8.29 36.66 -6.42
CA ALA A 185 -7.71 37.87 -5.84
C ALA A 185 -6.91 38.68 -6.89
N VAL A 186 -6.10 38.00 -7.70
CA VAL A 186 -5.32 38.64 -8.78
C VAL A 186 -6.25 39.22 -9.85
N GLN A 187 -7.29 38.49 -10.26
CA GLN A 187 -8.29 38.98 -11.22
C GLN A 187 -9.00 40.23 -10.70
N PHE A 188 -9.43 40.23 -9.44
CA PHE A 188 -10.08 41.40 -8.83
C PHE A 188 -9.17 42.63 -8.79
N LEU A 189 -7.92 42.46 -8.35
CA LEU A 189 -6.96 43.57 -8.27
C LEU A 189 -6.70 44.21 -9.65
N ILE A 190 -6.61 43.38 -10.69
CA ILE A 190 -6.38 43.83 -12.07
C ILE A 190 -7.61 44.54 -12.63
N LEU A 191 -8.81 43.98 -12.42
CA LEU A 191 -10.05 44.65 -12.83
C LEU A 191 -10.19 46.00 -12.14
N ARG A 192 -9.83 46.09 -10.85
CA ARG A 192 -9.90 47.35 -10.09
C ARG A 192 -8.95 48.42 -10.63
N GLU A 193 -7.76 48.03 -11.11
CA GLU A 193 -6.82 48.97 -11.74
C GLU A 193 -7.28 49.43 -13.13
N LEU A 194 -8.07 48.62 -13.84
CA LEU A 194 -8.53 48.91 -15.20
C LEU A 194 -9.85 49.70 -15.22
N ASP A 195 -10.84 49.26 -14.44
CA ASP A 195 -12.15 49.88 -14.31
C ASP A 195 -12.80 49.42 -12.99
N GLU A 196 -12.96 50.36 -12.06
CA GLU A 196 -13.55 50.10 -10.75
C GLU A 196 -15.01 49.62 -10.85
N GLU A 197 -15.74 50.03 -11.88
CA GLU A 197 -17.11 49.62 -12.13
C GLU A 197 -17.18 48.14 -12.55
N VAL A 198 -16.24 47.70 -13.40
CA VAL A 198 -16.11 46.30 -13.81
C VAL A 198 -15.66 45.43 -12.64
N ALA A 199 -14.76 45.92 -11.80
CA ALA A 199 -14.33 45.23 -10.59
C ALA A 199 -15.49 45.02 -9.60
N ARG A 200 -16.35 46.03 -9.43
CA ARG A 200 -17.58 45.92 -8.61
C ARG A 200 -18.55 44.89 -9.18
N LYS A 201 -18.73 44.85 -10.50
CA LYS A 201 -19.59 43.85 -11.16
C LYS A 201 -19.02 42.43 -11.02
N TYR A 202 -17.70 42.28 -11.13
CA TYR A 202 -17.03 41.00 -10.88
C TYR A 202 -17.24 40.49 -9.45
N LEU A 203 -17.13 41.35 -8.42
CA LEU A 203 -17.50 40.96 -7.05
C LEU A 203 -18.98 40.60 -6.91
N GLY A 204 -19.87 41.31 -7.60
CA GLY A 204 -21.30 41.01 -7.62
C GLY A 204 -21.61 39.62 -8.22
N VAL A 205 -20.90 39.23 -9.27
CA VAL A 205 -21.00 37.88 -9.87
C VAL A 205 -20.48 36.81 -8.90
N LEU A 206 -19.36 37.05 -8.23
CA LEU A 206 -18.81 36.13 -7.23
C LEU A 206 -19.69 35.99 -5.99
N ALA A 207 -20.39 37.06 -5.60
CA ALA A 207 -21.33 37.05 -4.47
C ALA A 207 -22.68 36.41 -4.82
N ASN A 208 -22.94 36.13 -6.10
CA ASN A 208 -24.20 35.55 -6.55
C ASN A 208 -24.36 34.13 -5.96
N PRO A 209 -25.40 33.86 -5.14
CA PRO A 209 -25.59 32.56 -4.49
C PRO A 209 -25.73 31.38 -5.46
N TYR A 210 -26.23 31.62 -6.68
CA TYR A 210 -26.34 30.58 -7.71
C TYR A 210 -24.97 30.16 -8.29
N ILE A 211 -23.93 30.97 -8.10
CA ILE A 211 -22.56 30.70 -8.52
C ILE A 211 -21.70 30.32 -7.33
N SER A 212 -21.82 31.04 -6.21
CA SER A 212 -20.98 30.88 -5.04
C SER A 212 -21.28 29.59 -4.27
N ILE A 213 -22.55 29.20 -4.10
CA ILE A 213 -22.90 27.98 -3.35
C ILE A 213 -22.37 26.71 -4.04
N PRO A 214 -22.59 26.48 -5.35
CA PRO A 214 -22.01 25.32 -6.03
C PRO A 214 -20.49 25.33 -6.04
N SER A 215 -19.86 26.49 -6.21
CA SER A 215 -18.40 26.65 -6.23
C SER A 215 -17.78 26.33 -4.87
N VAL A 216 -18.38 26.83 -3.79
CA VAL A 216 -17.95 26.55 -2.42
C VAL A 216 -18.16 25.07 -2.08
N ALA A 217 -19.28 24.46 -2.49
CA ALA A 217 -19.55 23.04 -2.26
C ALA A 217 -18.57 22.12 -2.99
N LEU A 218 -18.20 22.46 -4.23
CA LEU A 218 -17.16 21.75 -4.99
C LEU A 218 -15.79 21.90 -4.33
N TYR A 219 -15.45 23.12 -3.91
CA TYR A 219 -14.17 23.40 -3.25
C TYR A 219 -14.05 22.73 -1.87
N THR A 220 -15.11 22.72 -1.06
CA THR A 220 -15.11 22.01 0.24
C THR A 220 -15.08 20.51 0.08
N SER A 221 -15.80 19.95 -0.90
CA SER A 221 -15.70 18.52 -1.25
C SER A 221 -14.28 18.15 -1.66
N PHE A 222 -13.62 19.01 -2.44
CA PHE A 222 -12.23 18.83 -2.85
C PHE A 222 -11.24 18.92 -1.67
N LEU A 223 -11.40 19.90 -0.77
CA LEU A 223 -10.62 20.00 0.46
C LEU A 223 -10.80 18.76 1.34
N TYR A 224 -12.03 18.31 1.53
CA TYR A 224 -12.35 17.11 2.31
C TYR A 224 -11.70 15.86 1.70
N LEU A 225 -11.82 15.66 0.38
CA LEU A 225 -11.19 14.56 -0.34
C LEU A 225 -9.66 14.61 -0.23
N THR A 226 -9.05 15.78 -0.39
CA THR A 226 -7.59 15.96 -0.26
C THR A 226 -7.10 15.68 1.17
N LEU A 227 -7.85 16.08 2.20
CA LEU A 227 -7.54 15.77 3.59
C LEU A 227 -7.71 14.27 3.90
N THR A 228 -8.76 13.64 3.37
CA THR A 228 -9.02 12.19 3.52
C THR A 228 -7.96 11.35 2.81
N PHE A 229 -7.42 11.87 1.71
CA PHE A 229 -6.27 11.28 1.03
C PHE A 229 -5.00 11.35 1.90
N HIS A 230 -4.75 12.51 2.53
CA HIS A 230 -3.60 12.71 3.39
C HIS A 230 -3.65 11.89 4.70
N SER A 231 -4.84 11.50 5.16
CA SER A 231 -5.02 10.55 6.28
C SER A 231 -4.93 9.06 5.86
N GLY A 232 -4.64 8.77 4.58
CA GLY A 232 -4.35 7.42 4.08
C GLY A 232 -5.57 6.52 3.90
N SER A 233 -6.79 7.08 3.93
CA SER A 233 -8.04 6.31 4.00
C SER A 233 -8.60 5.89 2.62
N LEU A 234 -8.29 6.61 1.53
CA LEU A 234 -8.93 6.38 0.21
C LEU A 234 -8.02 6.74 -0.98
N MET A 235 -7.78 5.80 -1.90
CA MET A 235 -7.29 6.08 -3.26
C MET A 235 -7.86 5.02 -4.24
N PRO A 236 -8.44 5.33 -5.43
CA PRO A 236 -8.27 6.52 -6.27
C PRO A 236 -9.57 7.01 -6.99
N LEU A 237 -10.46 7.72 -6.28
CA LEU A 237 -11.56 8.48 -6.89
C LEU A 237 -11.24 9.98 -7.06
N HIS A 238 -10.05 10.44 -6.62
CA HIS A 238 -9.69 11.85 -6.50
C HIS A 238 -8.92 12.37 -7.72
N VAL A 239 -8.19 11.49 -8.41
CA VAL A 239 -7.70 11.72 -9.78
C VAL A 239 -8.87 12.11 -10.71
N ILE A 240 -10.07 11.55 -10.45
CA ILE A 240 -11.33 11.85 -11.16
C ILE A 240 -11.92 13.23 -10.78
N SER A 241 -11.77 13.70 -9.53
CA SER A 241 -12.23 15.03 -9.11
C SER A 241 -11.27 16.16 -9.49
N VAL A 242 -9.96 15.90 -9.54
CA VAL A 242 -8.95 16.89 -9.95
C VAL A 242 -8.95 17.09 -11.46
N LEU A 243 -9.12 16.02 -12.27
CA LEU A 243 -9.45 16.15 -13.69
C LEU A 243 -10.74 16.95 -13.91
N TYR A 244 -11.75 16.78 -13.04
CA TYR A 244 -12.99 17.55 -13.11
C TYR A 244 -12.79 19.05 -12.79
N ILE A 245 -11.97 19.44 -11.81
CA ILE A 245 -11.68 20.87 -11.53
C ILE A 245 -10.78 21.50 -12.59
N LEU A 246 -9.80 20.74 -13.11
CA LEU A 246 -9.03 21.13 -14.30
C LEU A 246 -9.96 21.39 -15.51
N THR A 247 -11.11 20.73 -15.62
CA THR A 247 -12.18 21.08 -16.60
C THR A 247 -13.19 22.11 -16.09
N SER A 248 -13.29 22.36 -14.79
CA SER A 248 -14.26 23.30 -14.19
C SER A 248 -13.73 24.71 -14.04
N ILE A 249 -12.42 24.98 -14.07
CA ILE A 249 -11.88 26.35 -14.14
C ILE A 249 -12.06 26.96 -15.54
N SER A 250 -12.50 26.16 -16.51
CA SER A 250 -13.30 26.70 -17.61
C SER A 250 -14.56 27.48 -17.16
N SER A 251 -14.92 27.52 -15.86
CA SER A 251 -15.95 28.42 -15.29
C SER A 251 -15.41 29.76 -14.77
N MET A 252 -14.09 29.88 -14.55
CA MET A 252 -13.39 31.18 -14.57
C MET A 252 -13.28 31.76 -15.98
N ILE A 253 -13.78 31.07 -17.01
CA ILE A 253 -14.01 31.64 -18.36
C ILE A 253 -15.28 32.51 -18.37
N SER A 254 -16.15 32.50 -17.36
CA SER A 254 -17.33 33.38 -17.35
C SER A 254 -17.00 34.89 -17.28
N PRO A 255 -15.99 35.37 -16.53
CA PRO A 255 -15.43 36.72 -16.70
C PRO A 255 -15.00 37.05 -18.15
N ILE A 256 -14.62 36.04 -18.93
CA ILE A 256 -14.26 36.14 -20.35
C ILE A 256 -15.52 36.24 -21.24
N ILE A 257 -16.64 35.59 -20.88
CA ILE A 257 -17.97 35.78 -21.53
C ILE A 257 -18.58 37.14 -21.16
N TYR A 258 -18.41 37.57 -19.92
CA TYR A 258 -18.94 38.83 -19.40
C TYR A 258 -18.24 40.06 -19.99
N ILE A 259 -16.92 39.99 -20.26
CA ILE A 259 -16.22 41.00 -21.08
C ILE A 259 -16.66 40.92 -22.56
N TYR A 260 -17.00 39.72 -23.05
CA TYR A 260 -17.48 39.53 -24.42
C TYR A 260 -18.85 40.21 -24.68
N GLU A 261 -19.79 40.12 -23.72
CA GLU A 261 -21.09 40.82 -23.83
C GLU A 261 -20.96 42.34 -23.69
N LYS A 262 -20.03 42.84 -22.86
CA LYS A 262 -19.80 44.27 -22.63
C LYS A 262 -18.99 44.99 -23.73
N ILE A 263 -18.47 44.26 -24.72
CA ILE A 263 -17.75 44.80 -25.90
C ILE A 263 -18.63 44.78 -27.17
N ILE A 264 -19.68 43.94 -27.19
CA ILE A 264 -20.58 43.79 -28.35
C ILE A 264 -21.85 44.66 -28.22
N GLU A 265 -22.24 45.11 -27.02
CA GLU A 265 -23.15 46.24 -26.77
C GLU A 265 -22.40 47.50 -26.32
#